data_AF-A0A0C5VIN2-F1
#
_entry.id   AF-A0A0C5VIN2-F1
#
_cell.length_a   1.000
_cell.length_b   1.000
_cell.length_c   1.000
_cell.angle_alpha   90.00
_cell.angle_beta   90.00
_cell.angle_gamma   90.00
#
_symmetry.space_group_name_H-M   'P 1'
#
loop_
_entity.id
_entity.type
_entity.pdbx_description
1 polymer ?
#
loop_
_entity_poly.entity_id
_entity_poly.type
_entity_poly.pdbx_seq_one_letter_code
_entity_poly.pdbx_strand_id
1 'polypeptide(L)'
;MNVFKIIFLLPVLLCSCVQAGEQDVLKQYFFFRCVNEGHSELDFEKFDGSLGYTTDLISSDFSVVKAVSDYAKKVGKSVPVSNHNDKKSVLLICLNAYERSELDALIKSEIGD
;
A
#
# COMPACT_ATOMS: atom_id res chain seq x y z
N MET A 1 28.33 32.65 12.91
CA MET A 1 28.20 31.37 12.18
C MET A 1 27.11 30.54 12.85
N ASN A 2 25.90 30.43 12.28
CA ASN A 2 24.90 29.43 12.67
C ASN A 2 23.64 29.38 11.77
N VAL A 3 23.53 30.25 10.75
CA VAL A 3 22.37 30.25 9.83
C VAL A 3 22.41 29.08 8.83
N PHE A 4 23.60 28.55 8.51
CA PHE A 4 23.76 27.46 7.54
C PHE A 4 23.27 26.07 8.03
N LYS A 5 23.13 25.85 9.35
CA LYS A 5 22.64 24.55 9.88
C LYS A 5 21.11 24.41 9.80
N ILE A 6 20.36 25.51 9.82
CA ILE A 6 18.89 25.47 9.78
C ILE A 6 18.38 25.17 8.36
N ILE A 7 19.09 25.65 7.33
CA ILE A 7 18.72 25.46 5.93
C ILE A 7 18.86 23.99 5.48
N PHE A 8 19.76 23.21 6.09
CA PHE A 8 19.95 21.79 5.77
C PHE A 8 18.97 20.84 6.47
N LEU A 9 18.37 21.24 7.60
CA LEU A 9 17.41 20.40 8.33
C LEU A 9 15.98 20.49 7.78
N LEU A 10 15.62 21.62 7.16
CA LEU A 10 14.29 21.84 6.59
C LEU A 10 13.94 20.88 5.43
N PRO A 11 14.80 20.64 4.43
CA PRO A 11 14.50 19.69 3.36
C PRO A 11 14.48 18.24 3.85
N VAL A 12 15.29 17.88 4.85
CA VAL A 12 15.28 16.52 5.44
C VAL A 12 13.97 16.26 6.19
N LEU A 13 13.49 17.23 6.98
CA LEU A 13 12.22 17.13 7.69
C LEU A 13 11.01 17.11 6.74
N LEU A 14 11.05 17.89 5.65
CA LEU A 14 10.01 17.86 4.62
C LEU A 14 10.01 16.52 3.86
N CYS A 15 11.19 15.96 3.58
CA CYS A 15 11.31 14.65 2.94
C CYS A 15 10.65 13.56 3.79
N SER A 16 10.92 13.52 5.09
CA SER A 16 10.32 12.53 6.00
C SER A 16 8.79 12.63 6.11
N CYS A 17 8.21 13.83 6.00
CA CYS A 17 6.76 14.02 6.02
C CYS A 17 6.10 13.56 4.71
N VAL A 18 6.72 13.84 3.56
CA VAL A 18 6.22 13.41 2.25
C VAL A 18 6.33 11.90 2.10
N GLN A 19 7.43 11.31 2.57
CA GLN A 19 7.69 9.87 2.52
C GLN A 19 6.76 9.07 3.45
N ALA A 20 6.41 9.63 4.61
CA ALA A 20 5.36 9.07 5.48
C ALA A 20 3.98 9.08 4.79
N GLY A 21 3.63 10.18 4.09
CA GLY A 21 2.39 10.27 3.32
C GLY A 21 2.32 9.29 2.14
N GLU A 22 3.40 9.15 1.39
CA GLU A 22 3.50 8.21 0.27
C GLU A 22 3.41 6.75 0.73
N GLN A 23 4.09 6.41 1.84
CA GLN A 23 4.00 5.08 2.44
C GLN A 23 2.55 4.75 2.83
N ASP A 24 1.82 5.69 3.43
CA ASP A 24 0.42 5.48 3.79
C ASP A 24 -0.48 5.27 2.56
N VAL A 25 -0.26 6.02 1.48
CA VAL A 25 -0.99 5.84 0.21
C VAL A 25 -0.70 4.46 -0.39
N LEU A 26 0.56 4.01 -0.41
CA LEU A 26 0.93 2.70 -0.92
C LEU A 26 0.36 1.55 -0.07
N LYS A 27 0.27 1.72 1.26
CA LYS A 27 -0.39 0.75 2.13
C LYS A 27 -1.90 0.69 1.88
N GLN A 28 -2.55 1.82 1.63
CA GLN A 28 -3.97 1.85 1.26
C GLN A 28 -4.19 1.18 -0.11
N TYR A 29 -3.35 1.48 -1.09
CA TYR A 29 -3.34 0.82 -2.39
C TYR A 29 -3.17 -0.70 -2.26
N PHE A 30 -2.21 -1.15 -1.43
CA PHE A 30 -2.03 -2.57 -1.10
C PHE A 30 -3.34 -3.20 -0.60
N PHE A 31 -4.00 -2.57 0.38
CA PHE A 31 -5.21 -3.11 0.99
C PHE A 31 -6.32 -3.27 -0.04
N PHE A 32 -6.63 -2.22 -0.80
CA PHE A 32 -7.69 -2.28 -1.81
C PHE A 32 -7.37 -3.28 -2.92
N ARG A 33 -6.12 -3.34 -3.36
CA ARG A 33 -5.69 -4.34 -4.34
C ARG A 33 -5.82 -5.77 -3.81
N CYS A 34 -5.40 -6.00 -2.57
CA CYS A 34 -5.45 -7.30 -1.92
C CYS A 34 -6.89 -7.82 -1.82
N VAL A 35 -7.80 -6.95 -1.39
CA VAL A 35 -9.23 -7.29 -1.25
C VAL A 35 -9.86 -7.55 -2.61
N ASN A 36 -9.52 -6.75 -3.63
CA ASN A 36 -10.03 -6.96 -5.00
C ASN A 36 -9.59 -8.32 -5.56
N GLU A 37 -8.31 -8.68 -5.39
CA GLU A 37 -7.78 -9.96 -5.88
C GLU A 37 -8.39 -11.17 -5.16
N GLY A 38 -8.67 -11.05 -3.85
CA GLY A 38 -9.37 -12.08 -3.08
C GLY A 38 -10.87 -12.19 -3.37
N HIS A 39 -11.43 -11.26 -4.15
CA HIS A 39 -12.85 -11.19 -4.51
C HIS A 39 -13.11 -11.08 -6.02
N SER A 40 -12.20 -11.59 -6.85
CA SER A 40 -12.27 -11.48 -8.32
C SER A 40 -13.57 -11.96 -8.99
N GLU A 41 -14.42 -12.72 -8.30
CA GLU A 41 -15.74 -13.17 -8.79
C GLU A 41 -16.91 -12.26 -8.41
N LEU A 42 -16.66 -11.17 -7.69
CA LEU A 42 -17.69 -10.25 -7.22
C LEU A 42 -17.42 -8.86 -7.78
N ASP A 43 -18.37 -8.31 -8.52
CA ASP A 43 -18.39 -6.90 -8.93
C ASP A 43 -18.50 -6.01 -7.69
N PHE A 44 -17.36 -5.73 -7.07
CA PHE A 44 -17.22 -4.84 -5.94
C PHE A 44 -16.79 -3.45 -6.46
N GLU A 45 -17.73 -2.74 -7.08
CA GLU A 45 -17.52 -1.39 -7.63
C GLU A 45 -16.87 -0.41 -6.61
N LYS A 46 -17.14 -0.59 -5.31
CA LYS A 46 -16.55 0.22 -4.23
C LYS A 46 -15.03 0.08 -4.11
N PHE A 47 -14.50 -1.13 -4.33
CA PHE A 47 -13.06 -1.38 -4.23
C PHE A 47 -12.35 -0.93 -5.50
N ASP A 48 -12.97 -1.07 -6.67
CA ASP A 48 -12.45 -0.50 -7.91
C ASP A 48 -12.36 1.04 -7.84
N GLY A 49 -13.37 1.72 -7.31
CA GLY A 49 -13.33 3.17 -7.10
C GLY A 49 -12.23 3.61 -6.11
N SER A 50 -12.09 2.89 -4.99
CA SER A 50 -11.06 3.18 -3.98
C SER A 50 -9.65 2.88 -4.48
N LEU A 51 -9.49 1.83 -5.29
CA LEU A 51 -8.24 1.46 -5.95
C LEU A 51 -7.85 2.50 -7.01
N GLY A 52 -8.81 2.99 -7.79
CA GLY A 52 -8.58 4.09 -8.73
C GLY A 52 -8.09 5.35 -8.03
N TYR A 53 -8.81 5.80 -7.00
CA TYR A 53 -8.43 7.00 -6.25
C TYR A 53 -7.06 6.88 -5.57
N THR A 54 -6.73 5.73 -4.98
CA THR A 54 -5.40 5.52 -4.39
C THR A 54 -4.31 5.45 -5.44
N THR A 55 -4.58 4.90 -6.63
CA THR A 55 -3.62 4.89 -7.74
C THR A 55 -3.28 6.31 -8.20
N ASP A 56 -4.27 7.20 -8.26
CA ASP A 56 -4.08 8.61 -8.66
C ASP A 56 -3.24 9.43 -7.68
N LEU A 57 -3.18 9.00 -6.41
CA LEU A 57 -2.41 9.67 -5.36
C LEU A 57 -0.95 9.20 -5.27
N ILE A 58 -0.60 8.08 -5.90
CA ILE A 58 0.76 7.54 -5.83
C ILE A 58 1.68 8.39 -6.70
N SER A 59 2.75 8.89 -6.08
CA SER A 59 3.79 9.65 -6.77
C SER A 59 5.05 8.82 -7.05
N SER A 60 5.15 7.64 -6.43
CA SER A 60 6.26 6.70 -6.59
C SER A 60 6.39 6.13 -8.01
N ASP A 61 7.61 5.69 -8.33
CA ASP A 61 7.90 5.02 -9.60
C ASP A 61 7.05 3.76 -9.78
N PHE A 62 6.75 3.45 -11.05
CA PHE A 62 5.96 2.28 -11.43
C PHE A 62 6.50 0.97 -10.84
N SER A 63 7.81 0.83 -10.64
CA SER A 63 8.43 -0.35 -10.01
C SER A 63 7.93 -0.56 -8.57
N VAL A 64 7.83 0.51 -7.78
CA VAL A 64 7.32 0.49 -6.40
C VAL A 64 5.87 0.03 -6.39
N VAL A 65 5.04 0.65 -7.24
CA VAL A 65 3.61 0.33 -7.37
C VAL A 65 3.41 -1.11 -7.79
N LYS A 66 4.24 -1.59 -8.72
CA LYS A 66 4.23 -2.98 -9.19
C LYS A 66 4.61 -3.95 -8.08
N ALA A 67 5.66 -3.67 -7.31
CA ALA A 67 6.09 -4.52 -6.20
C ALA A 67 4.98 -4.66 -5.14
N VAL A 68 4.37 -3.54 -4.76
CA VAL A 68 3.23 -3.52 -3.83
C VAL A 68 2.02 -4.27 -4.40
N SER A 69 1.73 -4.11 -5.69
CA SER A 69 0.65 -4.83 -6.37
C SER A 69 0.88 -6.34 -6.41
N ASP A 70 2.10 -6.78 -6.71
CA ASP A 70 2.45 -8.20 -6.79
C ASP A 70 2.37 -8.85 -5.41
N TYR A 71 2.78 -8.14 -4.35
CA TYR A 71 2.58 -8.58 -2.97
C TYR A 71 1.09 -8.67 -2.60
N ALA A 72 0.29 -7.65 -2.93
CA ALA A 72 -1.16 -7.66 -2.70
C ALA A 72 -1.87 -8.83 -3.39
N LYS A 73 -1.50 -9.12 -4.65
CA LYS A 73 -2.02 -10.28 -5.40
C LYS A 73 -1.70 -11.60 -4.72
N LYS A 74 -0.45 -11.77 -4.27
CA LYS A 74 -0.01 -12.98 -3.57
C LYS A 74 -0.83 -13.21 -2.30
N VAL A 75 -1.06 -12.15 -1.51
CA VAL A 75 -1.85 -12.23 -0.28
C VAL A 75 -3.32 -12.49 -0.58
N GLY A 76 -3.94 -11.72 -1.48
CA GLY A 76 -5.36 -11.84 -1.81
C GLY A 76 -5.74 -13.22 -2.35
N LYS A 77 -4.88 -13.82 -3.18
CA LYS A 77 -5.10 -15.16 -3.76
C LYS A 77 -4.81 -16.32 -2.83
N SER A 78 -4.26 -16.06 -1.64
CA SER A 78 -3.97 -17.10 -0.65
C SER A 78 -5.22 -17.66 0.03
N VAL A 79 -6.38 -17.03 -0.19
CA VAL A 79 -7.67 -17.44 0.40
C VAL A 79 -8.47 -18.25 -0.61
N PRO A 80 -8.72 -19.55 -0.38
CA PRO A 80 -9.65 -20.31 -1.20
C PRO A 80 -11.07 -19.78 -0.95
N VAL A 81 -11.69 -19.21 -1.98
CA VAL A 81 -13.05 -18.67 -1.90
C VAL A 81 -14.03 -19.80 -2.18
N SER A 82 -14.38 -20.58 -1.15
CA SER A 82 -15.35 -21.67 -1.27
C SER A 82 -16.73 -21.30 -0.73
N ASN A 83 -16.84 -20.31 0.18
CA ASN A 83 -18.05 -19.96 0.91
C ASN A 83 -18.10 -18.48 1.38
N HIS A 84 -19.27 -18.03 1.86
CA HIS A 84 -19.47 -16.67 2.41
C HIS A 84 -18.62 -16.33 3.64
N ASN A 85 -18.24 -17.33 4.46
CA ASN A 85 -17.30 -17.15 5.56
C ASN A 85 -15.89 -16.78 5.05
N ASP A 86 -15.51 -17.28 3.87
CA ASP A 86 -14.20 -17.03 3.27
C ASP A 86 -14.04 -15.56 2.86
N LYS A 87 -15.16 -14.83 2.68
CA LYS A 87 -15.10 -13.41 2.36
C LYS A 87 -14.67 -12.52 3.52
N LYS A 88 -15.13 -12.83 4.73
CA LYS A 88 -14.62 -12.17 5.95
C LYS A 88 -13.14 -12.53 6.17
N SER A 89 -12.73 -13.73 5.75
CA SER A 89 -11.34 -14.19 5.81
C SER A 89 -10.42 -13.36 4.90
N VAL A 90 -10.85 -13.01 3.68
CA VAL A 90 -10.07 -12.14 2.78
C VAL A 90 -9.78 -10.78 3.42
N LEU A 91 -10.81 -10.08 3.91
CA LEU A 91 -10.65 -8.79 4.57
C LEU A 91 -9.69 -8.87 5.76
N LEU A 92 -9.83 -9.89 6.62
CA LEU A 92 -8.96 -10.08 7.79
C LEU A 92 -7.53 -10.42 7.40
N ILE A 93 -7.31 -11.19 6.33
CA ILE A 93 -5.98 -11.54 5.85
C ILE A 93 -5.28 -10.32 5.23
N CYS A 94 -5.99 -9.55 4.42
CA CYS A 94 -5.48 -8.31 3.86
C CYS A 94 -5.18 -7.28 4.96
N LEU A 95 -6.03 -7.16 5.98
CA LEU A 95 -5.79 -6.28 7.13
C LEU A 95 -4.57 -6.74 7.94
N ASN A 96 -4.48 -8.05 8.25
CA ASN A 96 -3.31 -8.60 8.93
C ASN A 96 -2.02 -8.38 8.13
N ALA A 97 -2.05 -8.41 6.80
CA ALA A 97 -0.89 -8.15 5.98
C ALA A 97 -0.56 -6.64 5.87
N TYR A 98 -1.57 -5.78 5.93
CA TYR A 98 -1.42 -4.32 5.96
C TYR A 98 -0.67 -3.85 7.21
N GLU A 99 -0.91 -4.51 8.35
CA GLU A 99 -0.27 -4.18 9.64
C GLU A 99 1.13 -4.80 9.81
N ARG A 100 1.58 -5.67 8.89
CA ARG A 100 2.88 -6.34 9.01
C ARG A 100 4.03 -5.44 8.60
N SER A 101 5.14 -5.59 9.33
CA SER A 101 6.43 -4.97 9.00
C SER A 101 7.00 -5.39 7.65
N GLU A 102 6.57 -6.52 7.07
CA GLU A 102 6.96 -6.98 5.73
C GLU A 102 6.53 -5.99 4.64
N LEU A 103 5.31 -5.45 4.73
CA LEU A 103 4.81 -4.45 3.79
C LEU A 103 5.58 -3.13 3.94
N ASP A 104 5.84 -2.72 5.18
CA ASP A 104 6.62 -1.50 5.46
C ASP A 104 8.06 -1.62 4.95
N ALA A 105 8.68 -2.80 5.12
CA ALA A 105 10.02 -3.07 4.62
C ALA A 105 10.08 -3.06 3.09
N LEU A 106 9.09 -3.68 2.43
CA LEU A 106 8.97 -3.68 0.96
C LEU A 106 8.87 -2.24 0.43
N ILE A 107 7.98 -1.43 0.99
CA ILE A 107 7.78 -0.04 0.54
C ILE A 107 9.06 0.78 0.74
N LYS A 108 9.69 0.67 1.91
CA LYS A 108 10.95 1.38 2.19
C LYS A 108 12.09 0.97 1.27
N SER A 109 12.23 -0.33 0.97
CA SER A 109 13.29 -0.80 0.08
C SER A 109 13.16 -0.29 -1.36
N GLU A 110 11.94 0.05 -1.78
CA GLU A 110 11.62 0.45 -3.15
C GLU A 110 11.62 1.98 -3.33
N ILE A 111 11.27 2.75 -2.28
CA ILE A 111 11.33 4.23 -2.30
C ILE A 111 12.77 4.74 -2.09
N GLY A 112 13.63 3.96 -1.42
CA GLY A 112 14.98 4.38 -1.03
C GLY A 112 14.97 5.29 0.21
N ASP A 113 16.02 5.21 1.03
CA ASP A 113 16.26 6.09 2.19
C ASP A 113 16.68 7.50 1.75
#